data_AF-A0A2S6IX03-F1
#
_entry.id   AF-A0A2S6IX03-F1
#
_cell.length_a   1.000
_cell.length_b   1.000
_cell.length_c   1.000
_cell.angle_alpha   90.00
_cell.angle_beta   90.00
_cell.angle_gamma   90.00
#
_symmetry.space_group_name_H-M   'P 1'
#
loop_
_entity.id
_entity.type
_entity.pdbx_description
1 polymer ?
#
loop_
_entity_poly.entity_id
_entity_poly.type
_entity_poly.pdbx_seq_one_letter_code
_entity_poly.pdbx_strand_id
1 'polypeptide(L)'
;MLSAVTVGVYGSTAGAFLEELTGRGVELLLDLRQRRGVRGPDHCWANSARLQRALASAGIGYRHVRGLAPTTELRRLQYREDDRLGVGKRNRVALAPEYAERYEREVLDRFDLDGLVLELAGHSTLALFCVERDPEACHRSLVAERLRAGHGLSVADLRPGPAGPSLRGRRDLPGLLVPGRAQGDAGPA
;
A
#
# COMPACT_ATOMS: atom_id res chain seq x y z
N MET A 1 -0.05 -17.00 1.29
CA MET A 1 0.13 -16.54 -0.10
C MET A 1 0.47 -15.07 -0.03
N LEU A 2 1.56 -14.65 -0.68
CA LEU A 2 2.02 -13.26 -0.66
C LEU A 2 0.99 -12.36 -1.37
N SER A 3 0.63 -11.25 -0.73
CA SER A 3 -0.25 -10.23 -1.30
C SER A 3 0.39 -8.84 -1.16
N ALA A 4 -0.11 -7.89 -1.94
CA ALA A 4 0.36 -6.52 -1.89
C ALA A 4 -0.78 -5.52 -1.88
N VAL A 5 -0.53 -4.37 -1.27
CA VAL A 5 -1.39 -3.19 -1.34
C VAL A 5 -0.59 -2.00 -1.87
N THR A 6 -1.21 -1.11 -2.64
CA THR A 6 -0.58 0.18 -2.97
C THR A 6 -1.06 1.26 -2.01
N VAL A 7 -0.19 2.20 -1.62
CA VAL A 7 -0.56 3.25 -0.67
C VAL A 7 0.18 4.56 -0.91
N GLY A 8 -0.54 5.66 -0.75
CA GLY A 8 -0.07 7.04 -0.83
C GLY A 8 -0.21 7.80 0.50
N VAL A 9 0.35 9.02 0.58
CA VAL A 9 0.21 9.87 1.80
C VAL A 9 -0.65 11.10 1.59
N TYR A 10 -0.77 11.61 0.36
CA TYR A 10 -1.54 12.81 0.10
C TYR A 10 -3.01 12.59 0.42
N GLY A 11 -3.57 13.46 1.27
CA GLY A 11 -4.93 13.33 1.79
C GLY A 11 -5.07 12.44 3.03
N SER A 12 -3.98 11.91 3.60
CA SER A 12 -4.01 11.10 4.83
C SER A 12 -3.24 11.77 5.99
N THR A 13 -3.67 11.47 7.21
CA THR A 13 -2.92 11.75 8.44
C THR A 13 -2.01 10.57 8.78
N ALA A 14 -1.02 10.78 9.65
CA ALA A 14 -0.16 9.69 10.10
C ALA A 14 -0.95 8.56 10.78
N GLY A 15 -1.96 8.90 11.60
CA GLY A 15 -2.82 7.93 12.29
C GLY A 15 -3.64 7.10 11.32
N ALA A 16 -4.40 7.74 10.43
CA ALA A 16 -5.21 7.04 9.43
C ALA A 16 -4.37 6.16 8.50
N PHE A 17 -3.19 6.62 8.12
CA PHE A 17 -2.24 5.82 7.32
C PHE A 17 -1.83 4.54 8.05
N LEU A 18 -1.44 4.62 9.33
CA LEU A 18 -1.03 3.43 10.11
C LEU A 18 -2.22 2.51 10.41
N GLU A 19 -3.40 3.08 10.69
CA GLU A 19 -4.62 2.30 10.91
C GLU A 19 -5.00 1.49 9.68
N GLU A 20 -4.92 2.07 8.48
CA GLU A 20 -5.20 1.34 7.24
C GLU A 20 -4.17 0.20 7.03
N LEU A 21 -2.87 0.47 7.20
CA LEU A 21 -1.84 -0.56 7.03
C LEU A 21 -2.00 -1.71 8.03
N THR A 22 -2.26 -1.40 9.30
CA THR A 22 -2.48 -2.41 10.34
C THR A 22 -3.79 -3.17 10.15
N GLY A 23 -4.86 -2.49 9.73
CA GLY A 23 -6.15 -3.11 9.40
C GLY A 23 -6.08 -4.08 8.22
N ARG A 24 -5.14 -3.85 7.29
CA ARG A 24 -4.83 -4.75 6.17
C ARG A 24 -3.82 -5.84 6.52
N GLY A 25 -3.27 -5.83 7.73
CA GLY A 25 -2.23 -6.78 8.16
C GLY A 25 -0.92 -6.63 7.38
N VAL A 26 -0.55 -5.41 6.97
CA VAL A 26 0.72 -5.14 6.29
C VAL A 26 1.87 -5.45 7.23
N GLU A 27 2.78 -6.32 6.81
CA GLU A 27 3.96 -6.73 7.58
C GLU A 27 5.21 -5.94 7.17
N LEU A 28 5.29 -5.53 5.90
CA LEU A 28 6.43 -4.81 5.35
C LEU A 28 6.00 -3.73 4.36
N LEU A 29 6.52 -2.51 4.54
CA LEU A 29 6.37 -1.42 3.59
C LEU A 29 7.62 -1.29 2.70
N LEU A 30 7.40 -1.38 1.39
CA LEU A 30 8.39 -1.12 0.35
C LEU A 30 8.29 0.34 -0.12
N ASP A 31 9.25 1.17 0.29
CA ASP A 31 9.34 2.57 -0.11
C ASP A 31 9.97 2.66 -1.51
N LEU A 32 9.18 3.09 -2.50
CA LEU A 32 9.59 3.18 -3.90
C LEU A 32 10.03 4.59 -4.29
N ARG A 33 10.21 5.50 -3.32
CA ARG A 33 10.53 6.90 -3.59
C ARG A 33 12.00 7.06 -3.95
N GLN A 34 12.27 7.87 -4.98
CA GLN A 34 13.63 8.31 -5.28
C GLN A 34 14.20 9.18 -4.15
N ARG A 35 13.38 10.13 -3.67
CA ARG A 35 13.71 11.03 -2.56
C ARG A 35 12.70 10.80 -1.44
N ARG A 36 13.20 10.48 -0.25
CA ARG A 36 12.37 10.11 0.92
C ARG A 36 11.94 11.31 1.78
N GLY A 37 12.04 12.51 1.21
CA GLY A 37 11.63 13.77 1.82
C GLY A 37 10.36 14.29 1.16
N VAL A 38 9.37 14.65 1.98
CA VAL A 38 8.14 15.32 1.58
C VAL A 38 8.23 16.78 2.04
N ARG A 39 7.93 17.72 1.14
CA ARG A 39 7.95 19.16 1.43
C ARG A 39 6.60 19.63 1.97
N GLY A 40 6.65 20.60 2.88
CA GLY A 40 5.48 21.21 3.51
C GLY A 40 5.08 20.51 4.83
N PRO A 41 4.27 21.17 5.66
CA PRO A 41 3.91 20.68 6.99
C PRO A 41 2.96 19.47 6.95
N ASP A 42 2.00 19.45 6.02
CA ASP A 42 0.85 18.52 6.01
C ASP A 42 1.25 17.03 6.02
N HIS A 43 2.37 16.69 5.37
CA HIS A 43 2.84 15.32 5.22
C HIS A 43 4.28 15.14 5.68
N CYS A 44 4.79 16.03 6.54
CA CYS A 44 6.16 15.95 7.05
C CYS A 44 6.41 14.71 7.94
N TRP A 45 5.35 14.04 8.39
CA TRP A 45 5.40 12.74 9.07
C TRP A 45 5.87 11.61 8.16
N ALA A 46 5.65 11.73 6.84
CA ALA A 46 6.06 10.75 5.83
C ALA A 46 7.56 10.85 5.45
N ASN A 47 8.32 11.77 6.07
CA ASN A 47 9.76 11.84 5.93
C ASN A 47 10.42 10.56 6.48
N SER A 48 11.43 10.04 5.79
CA SER A 48 12.05 8.72 6.04
C SER A 48 12.18 8.33 7.52
N ALA A 49 12.86 9.14 8.33
CA ALA A 49 13.13 8.80 9.72
C ALA A 49 11.86 8.79 10.59
N ARG A 50 10.90 9.67 10.33
CA ARG A 50 9.62 9.72 11.07
C ARG A 50 8.73 8.55 10.68
N LEU A 51 8.64 8.28 9.38
CA LEU A 51 7.87 7.17 8.83
C LEU A 51 8.38 5.83 9.37
N GLN A 52 9.69 5.60 9.33
CA GLN A 52 10.29 4.35 9.83
C GLN A 52 10.03 4.13 11.32
N ARG A 53 10.16 5.18 12.16
CA ARG A 53 9.82 5.07 13.58
C ARG A 53 8.35 4.73 13.80
N ALA A 54 7.46 5.39 13.08
CA ALA A 54 6.02 5.16 13.19
C ALA A 54 5.62 3.73 12.77
N LEU A 55 6.20 3.22 11.68
CA LEU A 55 6.01 1.84 11.22
C LEU A 55 6.55 0.83 12.23
N ALA A 56 7.76 1.04 12.75
CA ALA A 56 8.36 0.17 13.76
C ALA A 56 7.51 0.12 15.04
N SER A 57 6.97 1.25 15.50
CA SER A 57 6.04 1.30 16.64
C SER A 57 4.72 0.56 16.37
N ALA A 58 4.33 0.39 15.11
CA ALA A 58 3.17 -0.39 14.70
C ALA A 58 3.49 -1.86 14.36
N GLY A 59 4.76 -2.29 14.53
CA GLY A 59 5.20 -3.64 14.18
C GLY A 59 5.35 -3.89 12.68
N ILE A 60 5.43 -2.84 11.86
CA ILE A 60 5.54 -2.92 10.41
C ILE A 60 7.00 -2.71 10.00
N GLY A 61 7.55 -3.65 9.24
CA GLY A 61 8.88 -3.55 8.65
C GLY A 61 8.97 -2.42 7.60
N TYR A 62 10.19 -1.98 7.31
CA TYR A 62 10.45 -0.98 6.27
C TYR A 62 11.64 -1.39 5.41
N ARG A 63 11.46 -1.32 4.08
CA ARG A 63 12.55 -1.50 3.10
C ARG A 63 12.49 -0.40 2.06
N HIS A 64 13.62 0.26 1.81
CA HIS A 64 13.73 1.21 0.70
C HIS A 64 14.20 0.48 -0.56
N VAL A 65 13.36 0.44 -1.59
CA VAL A 65 13.65 -0.25 -2.86
C VAL A 65 13.99 0.78 -3.92
N ARG A 66 15.18 1.40 -3.79
CA ARG A 66 15.61 2.49 -4.67
C ARG A 66 15.69 2.08 -6.14
N GLY A 67 15.96 0.81 -6.44
CA GLY A 67 16.02 0.30 -7.81
C GLY A 67 14.70 0.40 -8.58
N LEU A 68 13.56 0.46 -7.88
CA LEU A 68 12.24 0.68 -8.48
C LEU A 68 11.82 2.17 -8.49
N ALA A 69 12.66 3.08 -8.02
CA ALA A 69 12.33 4.50 -8.06
C ALA A 69 12.54 5.07 -9.47
N PRO A 70 11.66 5.96 -9.96
CA PRO A 70 11.86 6.59 -11.25
C PRO A 70 13.13 7.46 -11.26
N THR A 71 13.79 7.50 -12.41
CA THR A 71 14.97 8.34 -12.62
C THR A 71 14.61 9.83 -12.60
N THR A 72 15.61 10.70 -12.43
CA THR A 72 15.39 12.15 -12.50
C THR A 72 14.84 12.57 -13.86
N GLU A 73 15.25 11.87 -14.93
CA GLU A 73 14.79 12.14 -16.29
C GLU A 73 13.31 11.79 -16.47
N LEU A 74 12.89 10.59 -16.05
CA LEU A 74 11.48 10.19 -16.07
C LEU A 74 10.61 11.16 -15.28
N ARG A 75 11.07 11.59 -14.10
CA ARG A 75 10.36 12.61 -13.31
C ARG A 75 10.21 13.93 -14.05
N ARG A 76 11.26 14.38 -14.77
CA ARG A 76 11.20 15.60 -15.59
C ARG A 76 10.26 15.44 -16.78
N LEU A 77 10.22 14.25 -17.39
CA LEU A 77 9.29 13.94 -18.46
C LEU A 77 7.84 14.08 -18.00
N GLN A 78 7.48 13.48 -16.87
CA GLN A 78 6.15 13.66 -16.30
C GLN A 78 5.85 15.13 -16.00
N TYR A 79 6.82 15.89 -15.46
CA TYR A 79 6.60 17.31 -15.16
C TYR A 79 6.35 18.15 -16.40
N ARG A 80 7.03 17.88 -17.53
CA ARG A 80 6.76 18.60 -18.78
C ARG A 80 5.33 18.34 -19.27
N GLU A 81 4.85 17.11 -19.12
CA GLU A 81 3.48 16.77 -19.50
C GLU A 81 2.46 17.41 -18.56
N ASP A 82 2.71 17.37 -17.25
CA ASP A 82 1.89 18.06 -16.25
C ASP A 82 1.78 19.57 -16.57
N ASP A 83 2.91 20.21 -16.89
CA ASP A 83 2.99 21.64 -17.24
C ASP A 83 2.23 21.92 -18.55
N ARG A 84 2.36 21.04 -19.57
CA ARG A 84 1.62 21.13 -20.85
C ARG A 84 0.11 21.07 -20.64
N LEU A 85 -0.35 20.25 -19.69
CA LEU A 85 -1.77 20.07 -19.35
C LEU A 85 -2.28 21.10 -18.33
N GLY A 86 -1.40 21.93 -17.76
CA GLY A 86 -1.76 22.87 -16.68
C GLY A 86 -2.15 22.18 -15.37
N VAL A 87 -1.68 20.94 -15.14
CA VAL A 87 -2.03 20.14 -13.96
C VAL A 87 -0.93 20.24 -12.91
N GLY A 88 -1.29 20.69 -11.70
CA GLY A 88 -0.36 20.69 -10.58
C GLY A 88 0.04 19.27 -10.16
N LYS A 89 1.30 19.06 -9.77
CA LYS A 89 1.87 17.73 -9.40
C LYS A 89 1.05 16.95 -8.36
N ARG A 90 0.40 17.65 -7.43
CA ARG A 90 -0.44 17.03 -6.37
C ARG A 90 -1.86 16.68 -6.85
N ASN A 91 -2.27 17.27 -7.98
CA ASN A 91 -3.59 17.10 -8.58
C ASN A 91 -3.55 16.17 -9.80
N ARG A 92 -2.37 15.63 -10.15
CA ARG A 92 -2.23 14.62 -11.20
C ARG A 92 -3.04 13.39 -10.82
N VAL A 93 -3.85 12.91 -11.77
CA VAL A 93 -4.68 11.70 -11.61
C VAL A 93 -4.20 10.54 -12.48
N ALA A 94 -3.33 10.77 -13.45
CA ALA A 94 -2.79 9.74 -14.34
C ALA A 94 -1.33 10.03 -14.73
N LEU A 95 -0.55 8.99 -14.97
CA LEU A 95 0.78 9.09 -15.58
C LEU A 95 0.68 9.44 -17.08
N ALA A 96 1.70 10.14 -17.58
CA ALA A 96 1.86 10.33 -19.02
C ALA A 96 2.10 8.97 -19.70
N PRO A 97 1.51 8.69 -20.88
CA PRO A 97 1.75 7.43 -21.58
C PRO A 97 3.24 7.16 -21.85
N GLU A 98 3.98 8.18 -22.30
CA GLU A 98 5.43 8.08 -22.53
C GLU A 98 6.20 7.81 -21.23
N TYR A 99 5.74 8.34 -20.09
CA TYR A 99 6.34 8.03 -18.79
C TYR A 99 6.20 6.55 -18.46
N ALA A 100 5.00 6.00 -18.61
CA ALA A 100 4.72 4.61 -18.27
C ALA A 100 5.56 3.65 -19.12
N GLU A 101 5.56 3.84 -20.45
CA GLU A 101 6.34 3.02 -21.38
C GLU A 101 7.84 3.05 -21.06
N ARG A 102 8.39 4.25 -20.83
CA ARG A 102 9.81 4.38 -20.49
C ARG A 102 10.12 3.80 -19.12
N TYR A 103 9.24 3.97 -18.14
CA TYR A 103 9.44 3.40 -16.80
C TYR A 103 9.48 1.87 -16.85
N GLU A 104 8.59 1.24 -17.61
CA GLU A 104 8.61 -0.22 -17.80
C GLU A 104 9.96 -0.68 -18.39
N ARG A 105 10.37 -0.10 -19.51
CA ARG A 105 11.60 -0.51 -20.22
C ARG A 105 12.90 -0.16 -19.48
N GLU A 106 12.97 1.01 -18.88
CA GLU A 106 14.21 1.53 -18.29
C GLU A 106 14.39 1.15 -16.82
N VAL A 107 13.30 0.83 -16.12
CA VAL A 107 13.31 0.50 -14.69
C VAL A 107 12.83 -0.94 -14.44
N LEU A 108 11.61 -1.29 -14.83
CA LEU A 108 11.03 -2.60 -14.46
C LEU A 108 11.72 -3.75 -15.16
N ASP A 109 11.99 -3.65 -16.47
CA ASP A 109 12.61 -4.71 -17.26
C ASP A 109 14.07 -4.97 -16.87
N ARG A 110 14.69 -4.02 -16.14
CA ARG A 110 16.08 -4.11 -15.68
C ARG A 110 16.20 -4.47 -14.21
N PHE A 111 15.10 -4.46 -13.47
CA PHE A 111 15.09 -4.75 -12.04
C PHE A 111 14.78 -6.23 -11.83
N ASP A 112 15.55 -6.89 -10.96
CA ASP A 112 15.32 -8.28 -10.57
C ASP A 112 14.11 -8.39 -9.63
N LEU A 113 12.91 -8.40 -10.24
CA LEU A 113 11.66 -8.58 -9.51
C LEU A 113 11.51 -10.01 -8.97
N ASP A 114 12.01 -11.01 -9.69
CA ASP A 114 11.98 -12.41 -9.28
C ASP A 114 12.73 -12.62 -7.97
N GLY A 115 13.97 -12.11 -7.89
CA GLY A 115 14.78 -12.12 -6.68
C GLY A 115 14.12 -11.36 -5.53
N LEU A 116 13.53 -10.19 -5.81
CA LEU A 116 12.79 -9.45 -4.79
C LEU A 116 11.60 -10.24 -4.26
N VAL A 117 10.80 -10.87 -5.11
CA VAL A 117 9.64 -11.68 -4.68
C VAL A 117 10.09 -12.89 -3.87
N LEU A 118 11.18 -13.55 -4.26
CA LEU A 118 11.74 -14.68 -3.52
C LEU A 118 12.17 -14.28 -2.10
N GLU A 119 12.85 -13.14 -1.95
CA GLU A 119 13.22 -12.60 -0.64
C GLU A 119 12.01 -12.25 0.24
N LEU A 120 10.88 -11.92 -0.40
CA LEU A 120 9.66 -11.50 0.28
C LEU A 120 8.68 -12.64 0.55
N ALA A 121 8.95 -13.85 0.07
CA ALA A 121 8.07 -15.01 0.19
C ALA A 121 7.69 -15.38 1.63
N GLY A 122 8.48 -14.95 2.62
CA GLY A 122 8.19 -15.12 4.06
C GLY A 122 7.14 -14.15 4.63
N HIS A 123 6.67 -13.16 3.86
CA HIS A 123 5.67 -12.20 4.29
C HIS A 123 4.26 -12.56 3.77
N SER A 124 3.23 -12.14 4.48
CA SER A 124 1.83 -12.30 4.07
C SER A 124 1.35 -11.13 3.22
N THR A 125 1.60 -9.90 3.67
CA THR A 125 1.08 -8.67 3.03
C THR A 125 2.13 -7.57 2.99
N LEU A 126 2.40 -7.06 1.79
CA LEU A 126 3.34 -5.98 1.52
C LEU A 126 2.60 -4.68 1.20
N ALA A 127 3.20 -3.52 1.50
CA ALA A 127 2.72 -2.22 1.01
C ALA A 127 3.71 -1.58 0.03
N LEU A 128 3.27 -1.31 -1.20
CA LEU A 128 3.99 -0.55 -2.22
C LEU A 128 3.73 0.95 -2.02
N PHE A 129 4.75 1.67 -1.58
CA PHE A 129 4.60 3.03 -1.06
C PHE A 129 5.18 4.11 -1.97
N CYS A 130 4.37 5.14 -2.22
CA CYS A 130 4.82 6.44 -2.72
C CYS A 130 4.00 7.59 -2.11
N VAL A 131 4.07 8.81 -2.65
CA VAL A 131 3.42 9.98 -2.02
C VAL A 131 2.05 10.32 -2.60
N GLU A 132 1.87 10.13 -3.91
CA GLU A 132 0.66 10.51 -4.63
C GLU A 132 -0.58 9.80 -4.07
N ARG A 133 -1.72 10.49 -4.01
CA ARG A 133 -2.96 9.92 -3.49
C ARG A 133 -3.44 8.75 -4.34
N ASP A 134 -3.57 8.99 -5.64
CA ASP A 134 -4.11 8.04 -6.59
C ASP A 134 -2.99 7.17 -7.20
N PRO A 135 -3.13 5.83 -7.23
CA PRO A 135 -2.14 4.93 -7.79
C PRO A 135 -1.92 5.16 -9.29
N GLU A 136 -2.96 5.56 -10.04
CA GLU A 136 -2.87 5.86 -11.47
C GLU A 136 -1.93 7.05 -11.77
N ALA A 137 -1.75 7.94 -10.79
CA ALA A 137 -0.89 9.11 -10.90
C ALA A 137 0.59 8.83 -10.55
N CYS A 138 0.94 7.56 -10.30
CA CYS A 138 2.18 7.17 -9.64
C CYS A 138 2.75 5.88 -10.22
N HIS A 139 4.08 5.76 -10.30
CA HIS A 139 4.75 4.56 -10.80
C HIS A 139 4.49 3.30 -9.97
N ARG A 140 4.01 3.44 -8.72
CA ARG A 140 3.70 2.28 -7.87
C ARG A 140 2.63 1.38 -8.48
N SER A 141 1.70 1.92 -9.28
CA SER A 141 0.70 1.12 -9.99
C SER A 141 1.34 0.23 -11.06
N LEU A 142 2.35 0.74 -11.78
CA LEU A 142 3.10 -0.04 -12.77
C LEU A 142 3.88 -1.20 -12.12
N VAL A 143 4.50 -0.94 -10.97
CA VAL A 143 5.15 -2.01 -10.16
C VAL A 143 4.12 -3.05 -9.73
N ALA A 144 2.97 -2.60 -9.23
CA ALA A 144 1.93 -3.48 -8.72
C ALA A 144 1.33 -4.35 -9.85
N GLU A 145 1.14 -3.78 -11.04
CA GLU A 145 0.68 -4.51 -12.22
C GLU A 145 1.71 -5.55 -12.67
N ARG A 146 3.00 -5.20 -12.69
CA ARG A 146 4.06 -6.16 -13.02
C ARG A 146 4.11 -7.32 -12.03
N LEU A 147 3.89 -7.07 -10.74
CA LEU A 147 3.78 -8.11 -9.73
C LEU A 147 2.55 -9.00 -9.92
N ARG A 148 1.41 -8.42 -10.28
CA ARG A 148 0.18 -9.16 -10.59
C ARG A 148 0.37 -10.06 -11.80
N ALA A 149 0.87 -9.51 -12.91
CA ALA A 149 1.03 -10.22 -14.18
C ALA A 149 2.16 -11.27 -14.15
N GLY A 150 3.31 -10.93 -13.56
CA GLY A 150 4.50 -11.80 -13.55
C GLY A 150 4.48 -12.87 -12.45
N HIS A 151 3.81 -12.62 -11.33
CA HIS A 151 3.89 -13.47 -10.14
C HIS A 151 2.54 -13.88 -9.55
N GLY A 152 1.43 -13.44 -10.14
CA GLY A 152 0.08 -13.78 -9.67
C GLY A 152 -0.26 -13.20 -8.30
N LEU A 153 0.43 -12.13 -7.87
CA LEU A 153 0.14 -11.49 -6.58
C LEU A 153 -1.26 -10.85 -6.60
N SER A 154 -2.02 -11.08 -5.53
CA SER A 154 -3.23 -10.29 -5.26
C SER A 154 -2.81 -8.89 -4.84
N VAL A 155 -3.27 -7.89 -5.58
CA VAL A 155 -2.93 -6.48 -5.38
C VAL A 155 -4.20 -5.66 -5.20
N ALA A 156 -4.27 -4.86 -4.13
CA ALA A 156 -5.36 -3.91 -3.87
C ALA A 156 -4.85 -2.47 -3.69
N ASP A 157 -5.58 -1.48 -4.20
CA ASP A 157 -5.21 -0.06 -4.06
C ASP A 157 -5.85 0.57 -2.82
N LEU A 158 -5.03 1.15 -1.96
CA LEU A 158 -5.50 1.91 -0.80
C LEU A 158 -5.53 3.39 -1.17
N ARG A 159 -6.75 3.93 -1.25
CA ARG A 159 -6.97 5.37 -1.38
C ARG A 159 -7.33 5.95 -0.02
N PRO A 160 -6.75 7.09 0.38
CA PRO A 160 -7.25 7.88 1.49
C PRO A 160 -8.73 8.25 1.22
N GLY A 161 -9.62 7.65 2.00
CA GLY A 161 -11.02 8.03 2.15
C GLY A 161 -11.29 8.50 3.58
N PRO A 162 -12.47 9.03 3.89
CA PRO A 162 -12.88 9.15 5.29
C PRO A 162 -12.77 7.75 5.90
N ALA A 163 -12.07 7.63 7.02
CA ALA A 163 -11.88 6.35 7.70
C ALA A 163 -13.23 5.64 7.80
N GLY A 164 -13.37 4.49 7.14
CA GLY A 164 -14.50 3.61 7.40
C GLY A 164 -14.51 3.26 8.89
N PRO A 165 -15.67 2.96 9.49
CA PRO A 165 -15.73 2.61 10.90
C PRO A 165 -14.73 1.48 11.20
N SER A 166 -13.81 1.77 12.11
CA SER A 166 -12.80 0.84 12.62
C SER A 166 -13.43 -0.51 12.94
N LEU A 167 -12.92 -1.59 12.35
CA LEU A 167 -13.29 -2.95 12.70
C LEU A 167 -12.63 -3.44 14.01
N ARG A 168 -12.04 -2.54 14.83
CA ARG A 168 -11.64 -2.88 16.20
C ARG A 168 -12.90 -3.06 17.06
N GLY A 169 -13.46 -4.27 17.02
CA GLY A 169 -14.63 -4.61 17.81
C GLY A 169 -15.32 -5.94 17.52
N ARG A 170 -14.82 -6.82 16.63
CA ARG A 170 -15.37 -8.19 16.50
C ARG A 170 -14.49 -9.20 17.22
N ARG A 171 -14.54 -9.18 18.56
CA ARG A 171 -14.51 -10.44 19.30
C ARG A 171 -15.96 -10.88 19.35
N ASP A 172 -16.32 -11.91 18.58
CA ASP A 172 -17.40 -12.85 18.89
C ASP A 172 -17.30 -13.99 17.86
N LEU A 173 -16.63 -15.06 18.29
CA LEU A 173 -16.69 -16.41 17.72
C LEU A 173 -17.63 -17.25 18.64
N PRO A 174 -18.12 -18.42 18.19
CA PRO A 174 -19.54 -18.73 18.09
C PRO A 174 -20.12 -19.39 19.34
N GLY A 175 -21.38 -19.07 19.65
CA GLY A 175 -22.18 -19.86 20.59
C GLY A 175 -22.64 -21.17 19.91
N LEU A 176 -21.89 -22.24 20.14
CA LEU A 176 -22.34 -23.60 19.86
C LEU A 176 -23.46 -23.93 20.87
N LEU A 177 -24.72 -23.82 20.45
CA LEU A 177 -25.86 -24.26 21.25
C LEU A 177 -25.89 -25.80 21.25
N VAL A 178 -25.55 -26.38 22.40
CA VAL A 178 -25.75 -27.78 22.73
C VAL A 178 -27.27 -28.07 22.80
N PRO A 179 -27.80 -29.13 22.15
CA PRO A 179 -29.20 -29.48 22.31
C PRO A 179 -29.46 -30.05 23.71
N GLY A 180 -30.21 -29.30 24.51
CA GLY A 180 -30.67 -29.68 25.84
C GLY A 180 -31.80 -30.71 25.78
N ARG A 181 -31.63 -31.74 26.62
CA ARG A 181 -32.41 -32.97 26.76
C ARG A 181 -33.92 -32.79 27.03
N ALA A 182 -34.66 -33.82 26.60
CA ALA A 182 -36.07 -34.07 26.84
C ALA A 182 -36.47 -33.96 28.33
N GLN A 183 -37.63 -33.35 28.57
CA GLN A 183 -38.39 -33.47 29.81
C GLN A 183 -39.24 -34.74 29.74
N GLY A 184 -38.96 -35.66 30.65
CA GLY A 184 -39.82 -36.76 31.04
C GLY A 184 -40.11 -36.65 32.54
N ASP A 185 -41.15 -37.39 32.93
CA ASP A 185 -41.64 -37.69 34.28
C ASP A 185 -42.64 -36.67 34.87
N ALA A 186 -43.94 -36.97 34.79
CA ALA A 186 -44.72 -37.96 35.56
C ALA A 186 -45.24 -37.37 36.87
N GLY A 187 -46.57 -37.22 36.94
CA GLY A 187 -47.26 -36.86 38.17
C GLY A 187 -47.40 -38.07 39.11
N PRO A 188 -47.99 -37.84 40.29
CA PRO A 188 -48.69 -38.91 40.99
C PRO A 188 -50.11 -38.52 41.42
N ALA A 189 -50.98 -39.55 41.37
CA ALA A 189 -52.25 -39.78 42.07
C ALA A 189 -53.42 -38.80 41.84
#